data_AF-A0A540M174-F1
#
_entry.id   AF-A0A540M174-F1
#
_cell.length_a   1.000
_cell.length_b   1.000
_cell.length_c   1.000
_cell.angle_alpha   90.00
_cell.angle_beta   90.00
_cell.angle_gamma   90.00
#
_symmetry.space_group_name_H-M   'P 1'
#
loop_
_entity.id
_entity.type
_entity.pdbx_description
1 polymer ?
#
loop_
_entity_poly.entity_id
_entity_poly.type
_entity_poly.pdbx_seq_one_letter_code
_entity_poly.pdbx_strand_id
1 'polypeptide(L)'
;MWLASTSHPAKLVANCIKAGMILVLKKGGSTSKLVAKYRPSMPILSVVVPEITTAYFETSCSNAAPARHDLVYCGVLPLLRSAPVRASHAESTEESIQSAVEHVKAKGLCKPGDAVVVLHSANVDMIKICL
;
A
#
# COMPACT_ATOMS: atom_id res chain seq x y z
N MET A 1 -15.25 5.96 -10.43
CA MET A 1 -16.35 5.25 -9.71
C MET A 1 -16.02 3.79 -9.38
N TRP A 2 -15.07 3.14 -10.06
CA TRP A 2 -14.75 1.70 -9.87
C TRP A 2 -13.91 1.32 -8.63
N LEU A 3 -13.27 2.26 -7.93
CA LEU A 3 -12.36 1.95 -6.81
C LEU A 3 -13.06 1.58 -5.48
N ALA A 4 -14.36 1.86 -5.34
CA ALA A 4 -15.09 1.63 -4.09
C ALA A 4 -15.54 0.18 -3.88
N SER A 5 -15.64 -0.63 -4.95
CA SER A 5 -16.15 -2.00 -4.89
C SER A 5 -15.17 -2.97 -4.23
N THR A 6 -13.86 -2.75 -4.35
CA THR A 6 -12.81 -3.67 -3.87
C THR A 6 -12.43 -3.47 -2.41
N SER A 7 -12.78 -2.32 -1.81
CA SER A 7 -12.39 -1.97 -0.45
C SER A 7 -13.15 -2.77 0.64
N HIS A 8 -14.44 -3.05 0.43
CA HIS A 8 -15.23 -3.89 1.33
C HIS A 8 -14.74 -5.36 1.35
N PRO A 9 -14.59 -6.03 0.18
CA PRO A 9 -14.02 -7.38 0.11
C PRO A 9 -12.64 -7.46 0.76
N ALA A 10 -11.76 -6.48 0.56
CA ALA A 10 -10.44 -6.49 1.17
C ALA A 10 -10.48 -6.57 2.70
N LYS A 11 -11.38 -5.79 3.34
CA LYS A 11 -11.62 -5.87 4.78
C LYS A 11 -12.17 -7.24 5.20
N LEU A 12 -13.09 -7.81 4.44
CA LEU A 12 -13.67 -9.13 4.73
C LEU A 12 -12.60 -10.22 4.66
N VAL A 13 -11.82 -10.26 3.57
CA VAL A 13 -10.72 -11.21 3.37
C VAL A 13 -9.69 -11.07 4.49
N ALA A 14 -9.28 -9.84 4.82
CA ALA A 14 -8.32 -9.59 5.89
C ALA A 14 -8.83 -10.10 7.24
N ASN A 15 -10.11 -9.90 7.55
CA ASN A 15 -10.72 -10.44 8.76
C ASN A 15 -10.82 -11.98 8.74
N CYS A 16 -11.21 -12.57 7.61
CA CYS A 16 -11.34 -14.03 7.45
C CYS A 16 -10.01 -14.75 7.69
N ILE A 17 -8.92 -14.23 7.13
CA ILE A 17 -7.59 -14.83 7.26
C ILE A 17 -6.83 -14.36 8.51
N LYS A 18 -7.45 -13.50 9.34
CA LYS A 18 -6.79 -12.82 10.47
C LYS A 18 -5.46 -12.17 10.06
N ALA A 19 -5.50 -11.42 8.96
CA ALA A 19 -4.32 -10.75 8.43
C ALA A 19 -3.72 -9.80 9.48
N GLY A 20 -2.38 -9.79 9.57
CA GLY A 20 -1.67 -8.86 10.44
C GLY A 20 -1.77 -7.41 9.94
N MET A 21 -1.97 -7.21 8.63
CA MET A 21 -2.04 -5.89 8.01
C MET A 21 -2.71 -5.92 6.64
N ILE A 22 -3.26 -4.79 6.21
CA ILE A 22 -3.66 -4.53 4.81
C ILE A 22 -2.64 -3.58 4.18
N LEU A 23 -2.04 -3.96 3.06
CA LEU A 23 -1.09 -3.13 2.31
C LEU A 23 -1.78 -2.54 1.08
N VAL A 24 -1.74 -1.24 0.91
CA VAL A 24 -2.32 -0.50 -0.22
C VAL A 24 -1.20 0.16 -1.00
N LEU A 25 -0.89 -0.37 -2.18
CA LEU A 25 -0.04 0.28 -3.17
C LEU A 25 -0.88 1.28 -3.97
N LYS A 26 -0.46 2.54 -3.96
CA LYS A 26 -1.19 3.60 -4.65
C LYS A 26 -0.25 4.65 -5.24
N LYS A 27 -0.74 5.29 -6.30
CA LYS A 27 -0.13 6.49 -6.88
C LYS A 27 -0.69 7.79 -6.25
N GLY A 28 -1.90 7.72 -5.67
CA GLY A 28 -2.62 8.88 -5.12
C GLY A 28 -3.47 8.57 -3.88
N GLY A 29 -4.21 9.56 -3.37
CA GLY A 29 -4.76 9.59 -2.00
C GLY A 29 -6.10 8.88 -1.71
N SER A 30 -6.76 8.25 -2.70
CA SER A 30 -8.17 7.84 -2.54
C SER A 30 -8.39 6.39 -2.03
N THR A 31 -7.49 5.44 -2.31
CA THR A 31 -7.74 4.02 -2.02
C THR A 31 -7.66 3.68 -0.52
N SER A 32 -6.62 4.16 0.17
CA SER A 32 -6.46 4.00 1.63
C SER A 32 -7.67 4.54 2.40
N LYS A 33 -8.21 5.69 1.97
CA LYS A 33 -9.45 6.29 2.51
C LYS A 33 -10.64 5.33 2.43
N LEU A 34 -10.81 4.67 1.28
CA LEU A 34 -11.95 3.78 1.05
C LEU A 34 -11.85 2.51 1.90
N VAL A 35 -10.64 1.98 2.10
CA VAL A 35 -10.41 0.85 3.04
C VAL A 35 -10.64 1.29 4.49
N ALA A 36 -10.09 2.45 4.88
CA ALA A 36 -10.23 3.00 6.23
C ALA A 36 -11.69 3.30 6.61
N LYS A 37 -12.55 3.61 5.63
CA LYS A 37 -14.01 3.76 5.82
C LYS A 37 -14.62 2.54 6.51
N TYR A 38 -14.14 1.34 6.20
CA TYR A 38 -14.65 0.08 6.76
C TYR A 38 -14.01 -0.34 8.07
N ARG A 39 -13.14 0.50 8.64
CA ARG A 39 -12.53 0.34 9.97
C ARG A 39 -12.05 -1.09 10.24
N PRO A 40 -11.11 -1.62 9.43
CA PRO A 40 -10.52 -2.92 9.71
C PRO A 40 -9.87 -2.95 11.10
N SER A 41 -9.84 -4.13 11.72
CA SER A 41 -9.23 -4.32 13.05
C SER A 41 -7.69 -4.37 12.99
N MET A 42 -7.13 -4.65 11.81
CA MET A 42 -5.69 -4.61 11.53
C MET A 42 -5.29 -3.26 10.91
N PRO A 43 -4.02 -2.83 11.07
CA PRO A 43 -3.52 -1.60 10.46
C PRO A 43 -3.53 -1.66 8.92
N ILE A 44 -3.57 -0.47 8.30
CA ILE A 44 -3.49 -0.29 6.85
C ILE A 44 -2.17 0.40 6.52
N LEU A 45 -1.25 -0.27 5.84
CA LEU A 45 -0.06 0.37 5.28
C LEU A 45 -0.39 0.99 3.93
N SER A 46 -0.25 2.31 3.81
CA SER A 46 -0.50 3.04 2.57
C SER A 46 0.82 3.42 1.91
N VAL A 47 1.22 2.67 0.89
CA VAL A 47 2.49 2.86 0.18
C VAL A 47 2.25 3.73 -1.05
N VAL A 48 2.84 4.92 -1.05
CA VAL A 48 2.79 5.86 -2.17
C VAL A 48 4.02 5.64 -3.05
N VAL A 49 3.78 5.17 -4.28
CA VAL A 49 4.80 5.02 -5.32
C VAL A 49 4.62 6.15 -6.33
N PRO A 50 5.57 7.10 -6.43
CA PRO A 50 5.50 8.18 -7.42
C PRO A 50 5.72 7.63 -8.84
N GLU A 51 4.96 8.12 -9.81
CA GLU A 51 5.19 7.83 -11.22
C GLU A 51 6.40 8.61 -11.74
N ILE A 52 7.31 7.93 -12.42
CA ILE A 52 8.40 8.57 -13.15
C ILE A 52 7.82 9.03 -14.49
N THR A 53 7.38 10.28 -14.58
CA THR A 53 7.11 10.87 -15.90
C THR A 53 8.46 11.23 -16.52
N THR A 54 8.88 10.49 -17.54
CA THR A 54 10.16 10.68 -18.24
C THR A 54 10.21 12.00 -18.99
N ALA A 55 10.48 13.08 -18.28
CA ALA A 55 11.08 14.31 -18.81
C ALA A 55 11.68 15.04 -17.61
N TYR A 56 12.99 15.28 -17.64
CA TYR A 56 13.80 15.98 -16.64
C TYR A 56 14.27 15.12 -15.44
N PHE A 57 15.60 14.93 -15.42
CA PHE A 57 16.39 14.07 -14.55
C PHE A 57 16.60 14.67 -13.15
N GLU A 58 15.56 15.26 -12.57
CA GLU A 58 15.57 15.72 -11.18
C GLU A 58 14.36 15.16 -10.46
N THR A 59 14.56 14.02 -9.78
CA THR A 59 13.59 13.42 -8.85
C THR A 59 13.48 14.29 -7.59
N SER A 60 12.97 15.51 -7.73
CA SER A 60 12.39 16.20 -6.59
C SER A 60 11.16 15.39 -6.18
N CYS A 61 11.12 14.93 -4.93
CA CYS A 61 9.93 14.32 -4.32
C CYS A 61 8.82 15.38 -4.22
N SER A 62 8.26 15.79 -5.37
CA SER A 62 7.48 17.01 -5.51
C SER A 62 6.15 16.91 -4.77
N ASN A 63 5.65 15.70 -4.48
CA ASN A 63 4.39 15.61 -3.75
C ASN A 63 4.29 14.42 -2.79
N ALA A 64 4.81 14.60 -1.57
CA ALA A 64 4.48 13.75 -0.41
C ALA A 64 3.04 13.97 0.11
N ALA A 65 2.25 14.90 -0.45
CA ALA A 65 0.91 15.19 0.05
C ALA A 65 -0.03 13.97 0.04
N PRO A 66 -0.01 13.03 -0.92
CA PRO A 66 -0.84 11.82 -0.84
C PRO A 66 -0.53 10.96 0.39
N ALA A 67 0.74 10.88 0.80
CA ALA A 67 1.16 10.17 2.00
C ALA A 67 0.81 10.96 3.28
N ARG A 68 0.97 12.30 3.27
CA ARG A 68 0.59 13.15 4.42
C ARG A 68 -0.92 13.18 4.64
N HIS A 69 -1.70 13.21 3.57
CA HIS A 69 -3.16 13.24 3.64
C HIS A 69 -3.74 11.93 4.20
N ASP A 70 -3.02 10.82 4.12
CA ASP A 70 -3.43 9.56 4.74
C ASP A 70 -3.46 9.62 6.26
N LEU A 71 -2.66 10.49 6.89
CA LEU A 71 -2.62 10.64 8.35
C LEU A 71 -3.96 11.10 8.94
N VAL A 72 -4.86 11.65 8.10
CA VAL A 72 -6.22 12.03 8.50
C VAL A 72 -7.08 10.79 8.79
N TYR A 73 -6.76 9.63 8.19
CA TYR A 73 -7.54 8.41 8.32
C TYR A 73 -6.99 7.52 9.43
N CYS A 74 -7.84 7.24 10.42
CA CYS A 74 -7.50 6.35 11.53
C CYS A 74 -7.10 4.95 11.03
N GLY A 75 -6.03 4.41 11.61
CA GLY A 75 -5.52 3.07 11.27
C GLY A 75 -4.67 3.02 10.01
N VAL A 76 -4.44 4.15 9.33
CA VAL A 76 -3.55 4.22 8.16
C VAL A 76 -2.12 4.63 8.57
N LEU A 77 -1.16 3.85 8.12
CA LEU A 77 0.28 4.08 8.24
C LEU A 77 0.84 4.44 6.86
N PRO A 78 1.15 5.71 6.58
CA PRO A 78 1.71 6.08 5.29
C PRO A 78 3.18 5.69 5.17
N LEU A 79 3.55 5.19 4.00
CA LEU A 79 4.92 4.90 3.58
C LEU A 79 5.15 5.59 2.23
N LEU A 80 6.07 6.55 2.20
CA LEU A 80 6.54 7.12 0.94
C LEU A 80 7.73 6.30 0.46
N ARG A 81 7.64 5.73 -0.74
CA ARG A 81 8.77 5.03 -1.36
C ARG A 81 9.56 6.01 -2.22
N SER A 82 10.89 5.97 -2.07
CA SER A 82 11.79 6.63 -3.03
C SER A 82 11.82 5.80 -4.31
N ALA A 83 11.52 6.41 -5.46
CA ALA A 83 11.53 5.69 -6.74
C ALA A 83 12.97 5.27 -7.12
N PRO A 84 13.17 4.05 -7.63
CA PRO A 84 14.44 3.67 -8.23
C PRO A 84 14.64 4.39 -9.57
N VAL A 85 15.89 4.75 -9.89
CA VAL A 85 16.33 5.51 -11.09
C VAL A 85 15.99 4.82 -12.43
N ARG A 86 15.56 3.55 -12.40
CA ARG A 86 15.18 2.77 -13.58
C ARG A 86 14.04 1.83 -13.20
N ALA A 87 12.85 1.98 -13.78
CA ALA A 87 11.86 0.90 -13.72
C ALA A 87 10.82 0.99 -14.83
N SER A 88 10.73 -0.10 -15.60
CA SER A 88 9.57 -0.46 -16.42
C SER A 88 8.37 -0.77 -15.52
N HIS A 89 7.15 -0.44 -15.96
CA HIS A 89 5.95 -0.39 -15.12
C HIS A 89 5.49 -1.70 -14.45
N ALA A 90 5.85 -2.89 -14.96
CA ALA A 90 5.33 -4.17 -14.49
C ALA A 90 6.23 -4.88 -13.46
N GLU A 91 7.55 -4.72 -13.56
CA GLU A 91 8.53 -5.31 -12.64
C GLU A 91 8.56 -4.58 -11.28
N SER A 92 8.06 -3.34 -11.26
CA SER A 92 8.12 -2.43 -10.11
C SER A 92 7.14 -2.75 -8.96
N THR A 93 6.02 -3.43 -9.21
CA THR A 93 4.97 -3.62 -8.20
C THR A 93 5.35 -4.66 -7.16
N GLU A 94 5.89 -5.80 -7.58
CA GLU A 94 6.32 -6.88 -6.67
C GLU A 94 7.49 -6.42 -5.79
N GLU A 95 8.47 -5.72 -6.36
CA GLU A 95 9.56 -5.09 -5.61
C GLU A 95 9.06 -4.05 -4.60
N SER A 96 7.99 -3.32 -4.97
CA SER A 96 7.34 -2.36 -4.09
C SER A 96 6.67 -3.04 -2.91
N ILE A 97 5.99 -4.17 -3.14
CA ILE A 97 5.37 -4.99 -2.09
C ILE A 97 6.45 -5.58 -1.19
N GLN A 98 7.48 -6.18 -1.78
CA GLN A 98 8.53 -6.87 -1.05
C GLN A 98 9.27 -5.92 -0.11
N SER A 99 9.73 -4.76 -0.58
CA SER A 99 10.43 -3.84 0.32
C SER A 99 9.48 -3.12 1.29
N ALA A 100 8.19 -2.99 0.98
CA ALA A 100 7.22 -2.54 1.97
C ALA A 100 7.01 -3.57 3.09
N VAL A 101 6.97 -4.86 2.74
CA VAL A 101 6.92 -5.98 3.70
C VAL A 101 8.18 -6.02 4.56
N GLU A 102 9.36 -5.88 3.97
CA GLU A 102 10.63 -5.81 4.70
C GLU A 102 10.67 -4.62 5.66
N HIS A 103 10.19 -3.46 5.22
CA HIS A 103 10.12 -2.26 6.05
C HIS A 103 9.21 -2.45 7.27
N VAL A 104 8.04 -3.08 7.11
CA VAL A 104 7.14 -3.34 8.25
C VAL A 104 7.65 -4.45 9.16
N LYS A 105 8.35 -5.45 8.62
CA LYS A 105 9.07 -6.47 9.41
C LYS A 105 10.18 -5.82 10.25
N ALA A 106 10.99 -4.96 9.65
CA ALA A 106 12.04 -4.22 10.35
C ALA A 106 11.50 -3.32 11.46
N LYS A 107 10.30 -2.77 11.28
CA LYS A 107 9.58 -2.00 12.30
C LYS A 107 8.81 -2.84 13.33
N GLY A 108 8.82 -4.17 13.21
CA GLY A 108 8.09 -5.07 14.11
C GLY A 108 6.56 -5.00 14.00
N LEU A 109 6.03 -4.46 12.89
CA LEU A 109 4.60 -4.35 12.64
C LEU A 109 3.98 -5.63 12.07
N CYS A 110 4.78 -6.46 11.41
CA CYS A 110 4.40 -7.81 10.96
C CYS A 110 5.48 -8.81 11.39
N LYS A 111 5.07 -10.01 11.79
CA LYS A 111 5.95 -11.11 12.15
C LYS A 111 6.07 -12.13 11.01
N PRO A 112 7.17 -12.90 10.95
CA PRO A 112 7.21 -14.14 10.19
C PRO A 112 5.99 -15.02 10.51
N GLY A 113 5.28 -15.47 9.48
CA GLY A 113 4.01 -16.22 9.55
C GLY A 113 2.73 -15.38 9.42
N ASP A 114 2.79 -14.04 9.53
CA ASP A 114 1.58 -13.21 9.42
C ASP A 114 1.09 -13.10 7.95
N ALA A 115 -0.21 -13.20 7.74
CA ALA A 115 -0.82 -12.94 6.44
C ALA A 115 -0.98 -11.43 6.18
N VAL A 116 -0.69 -10.98 4.95
CA VAL A 116 -0.88 -9.59 4.50
C VAL A 116 -1.75 -9.58 3.24
N VAL A 117 -2.81 -8.77 3.27
CA VAL A 117 -3.67 -8.55 2.11
C VAL A 117 -3.14 -7.36 1.33
N VAL A 118 -2.85 -7.54 0.04
CA VAL A 118 -2.32 -6.47 -0.81
C VAL A 118 -3.38 -5.96 -1.77
N LEU A 119 -3.53 -4.65 -1.84
CA LEU A 119 -4.35 -3.91 -2.79
C LEU A 119 -3.45 -3.10 -3.70
N HIS A 120 -3.54 -3.34 -5.01
CA HIS A 120 -2.89 -2.52 -6.04
C HIS A 120 -3.96 -1.85 -6.91
N SER A 121 -3.66 -0.66 -7.45
CA SER A 121 -4.61 0.22 -8.14
C SER A 121 -5.15 -0.37 -9.45
N ALA A 122 -6.08 -1.33 -9.35
CA ALA A 122 -7.10 -1.74 -10.32
C ALA A 122 -7.89 -2.94 -9.77
N ASN A 123 -7.25 -3.82 -9.00
CA ASN A 123 -7.82 -5.09 -8.56
C ASN A 123 -7.33 -5.51 -7.16
N VAL A 124 -8.09 -6.42 -6.53
CA VAL A 124 -7.65 -7.18 -5.34
C VAL A 124 -6.86 -8.39 -5.84
N ASP A 125 -5.60 -8.20 -6.21
CA ASP A 125 -4.87 -9.23 -6.95
C ASP A 125 -4.04 -10.19 -6.09
N MET A 126 -3.78 -9.91 -4.79
CA MET A 126 -2.78 -10.72 -4.08
C MET A 126 -2.94 -10.82 -2.56
N ILE A 127 -2.96 -12.07 -2.05
CA ILE A 127 -2.71 -12.41 -0.65
C ILE A 127 -1.26 -12.88 -0.55
N LYS A 128 -0.43 -12.16 0.22
CA LYS A 128 0.98 -12.53 0.44
C LYS A 128 1.19 -12.86 1.91
N ILE A 129 1.75 -14.02 2.20
CA ILE A 129 2.10 -14.41 3.57
C ILE A 129 3.53 -13.93 3.83
N CYS A 130 3.72 -13.15 4.88
CA CYS A 130 5.04 -12.73 5.33
C CYS A 130 5.75 -13.95 5.92
N LEU A 131 6.52 -14.69 5.14
CA LEU A 131 7.40 -15.75 5.65
C LEU A 131 8.50 -15.19 6.55
#